data_AF-A0A8H6SJV3-F1
#
_entry.id   AF-A0A8H6SJV3-F1
#
_cell.length_a   1.000
_cell.length_b   1.000
_cell.length_c   1.000
_cell.angle_alpha   90.00
_cell.angle_beta   90.00
_cell.angle_gamma   90.00
#
_symmetry.space_group_name_H-M   'P 1'
#
loop_
_entity.id
_entity.type
_entity.pdbx_description
1 polymer ?
#
loop_
_entity_poly.entity_id
_entity_poly.type
_entity_poly.pdbx_seq_one_letter_code
_entity_poly.pdbx_strand_id
1 'polypeptide(L)'
;MSLTNPFRRALQLQLHPHPTSTPLARVARPLRPISLPQQVPRRTYFLYPTQTRPQTLSGWVWYRRDGTPRSKLKGLVFGSLLLGGLYATWSTLLVVEALDYEHYLLSTLVYIQRVDYEFNSVSLSDVNSTLTYFEELVGYFVQPDGDVSSEMLRAFFADLAMLAESPEQRERIHGIITAGASGVHDLLLARKGAHAVDTAVLAIDTLDSAMLLLIALVDEAGSDGTDQMIRIRLKNQVNPKDSSILG
;
A
#
# COMPACT_ATOMS: atom_id res chain seq x y z
N MET A 1 -11.26 32.36 -21.08
CA MET A 1 -12.19 31.37 -21.68
C MET A 1 -12.31 30.22 -20.71
N SER A 2 -13.49 30.08 -20.11
CA SER A 2 -13.81 29.18 -19.00
C SER A 2 -14.69 28.05 -19.52
N LEU A 3 -14.28 26.80 -19.30
CA LEU A 3 -15.11 25.59 -19.44
C LEU A 3 -14.58 24.58 -18.41
N THR A 4 -15.06 24.61 -17.16
CA THR A 4 -16.30 24.00 -16.61
C THR A 4 -16.11 22.56 -16.13
N ASN A 5 -15.92 22.50 -14.82
CA ASN A 5 -15.99 21.35 -13.90
C ASN A 5 -17.20 20.42 -14.14
N PRO A 6 -17.01 19.08 -14.16
CA PRO A 6 -18.07 18.09 -14.33
C PRO A 6 -18.94 17.84 -13.07
N PHE A 7 -18.71 18.55 -11.96
CA PHE A 7 -19.38 18.30 -10.68
C PHE A 7 -20.82 18.83 -10.54
N ARG A 8 -21.36 19.52 -11.55
CA ARG A 8 -22.67 20.21 -11.44
C ARG A 8 -23.89 19.40 -11.91
N ARG A 9 -23.72 18.19 -12.44
CA ARG A 9 -24.83 17.38 -12.98
C ARG A 9 -25.45 16.37 -12.00
N ALA A 10 -24.87 16.17 -10.83
CA ALA A 10 -25.33 15.16 -9.88
C ALA A 10 -26.34 15.67 -8.83
N LEU A 11 -26.64 16.98 -8.78
CA LEU A 11 -27.43 17.59 -7.70
C LEU A 11 -28.79 18.16 -8.12
N GLN A 12 -29.31 17.83 -9.32
CA GLN A 12 -30.55 18.43 -9.84
C GLN A 12 -31.74 17.47 -10.04
N LEU A 13 -31.68 16.21 -9.57
CA LEU A 13 -32.78 15.25 -9.76
C LEU A 13 -33.48 14.78 -8.47
N GLN A 14 -33.25 15.44 -7.35
CA GLN A 14 -34.00 15.17 -6.13
C GLN A 14 -34.36 16.48 -5.46
N LEU A 15 -35.52 17.02 -5.83
CA LEU A 15 -36.39 17.87 -5.00
C LEU A 15 -37.52 18.38 -5.89
N HIS A 16 -38.69 17.73 -5.85
CA HIS A 16 -39.97 18.40 -5.60
C HIS A 16 -41.12 17.37 -5.43
N PRO A 17 -41.94 17.48 -4.37
CA PRO A 17 -43.11 16.63 -4.14
C PRO A 17 -44.43 17.29 -4.61
N HIS A 18 -45.36 16.47 -5.14
CA HIS A 18 -46.85 16.49 -5.13
C HIS A 18 -47.64 17.80 -5.44
N PRO A 19 -49.01 17.81 -5.52
CA PRO A 19 -50.01 16.93 -6.18
C PRO A 19 -51.05 17.73 -7.03
N THR A 20 -52.11 17.05 -7.53
CA THR A 20 -53.44 17.58 -7.98
C THR A 20 -53.47 18.47 -9.24
N SER A 21 -54.46 18.51 -10.14
CA SER A 21 -55.84 18.01 -10.24
C SER A 21 -56.31 18.08 -11.73
N THR A 22 -57.32 17.29 -12.08
CA THR A 22 -58.05 17.25 -13.37
C THR A 22 -58.94 18.48 -13.59
N PRO A 23 -59.45 18.77 -14.82
CA PRO A 23 -60.79 18.25 -15.17
C PRO A 23 -61.06 17.90 -16.66
N LEU A 24 -61.88 16.84 -16.80
CA LEU A 24 -63.05 16.68 -17.69
C LEU A 24 -62.97 17.09 -19.18
N ALA A 25 -62.98 16.09 -20.06
CA ALA A 25 -63.73 16.16 -21.32
C ALA A 25 -64.64 14.93 -21.44
N ARG A 26 -65.94 15.19 -21.29
CA ARG A 26 -67.07 14.27 -21.40
C ARG A 26 -67.44 14.17 -22.89
N VAL A 27 -67.21 13.01 -23.53
CA VAL A 27 -67.80 12.72 -24.84
C VAL A 27 -68.67 11.48 -24.71
N ALA A 28 -69.90 11.63 -25.18
CA ALA A 28 -71.01 10.72 -25.01
C ALA A 28 -70.87 9.43 -25.82
N ARG A 29 -71.52 8.39 -25.31
CA ARG A 29 -71.64 7.03 -25.84
C ARG A 29 -72.30 6.98 -27.22
N PRO A 30 -72.11 5.88 -27.94
CA PRO A 30 -73.27 5.10 -28.38
C PRO A 30 -73.29 3.67 -27.80
N LEU A 31 -74.51 3.19 -27.60
CA LEU A 31 -74.87 1.89 -27.02
C LEU A 31 -74.85 0.78 -28.08
N ARG A 32 -74.19 -0.34 -27.75
CA ARG A 32 -74.44 -1.76 -28.13
C ARG A 32 -74.28 -2.15 -29.63
N PRO A 33 -73.71 -3.35 -29.91
CA PRO A 33 -74.42 -4.62 -29.67
C PRO A 33 -73.65 -5.62 -28.80
N ILE A 34 -74.45 -6.42 -28.10
CA ILE A 34 -74.07 -7.66 -27.44
C ILE A 34 -73.49 -8.59 -28.51
N SER A 35 -72.19 -8.84 -28.45
CA SER A 35 -71.53 -9.94 -29.16
C SER A 35 -71.08 -10.97 -28.14
N LEU A 36 -71.16 -12.22 -28.56
CA LEU A 36 -71.11 -13.46 -27.79
C LEU A 36 -70.03 -13.50 -26.69
N PRO A 37 -70.19 -14.33 -25.63
CA PRO A 37 -69.08 -14.65 -24.75
C PRO A 37 -68.00 -15.31 -25.60
N GLN A 38 -67.00 -14.53 -26.00
CA GLN A 38 -65.76 -15.04 -26.51
C GLN A 38 -65.19 -15.87 -25.36
N GLN A 39 -65.30 -17.19 -25.51
CA GLN A 39 -64.61 -18.13 -24.65
C GLN A 39 -63.14 -17.76 -24.72
N VAL A 40 -62.69 -16.99 -23.72
CA VAL A 40 -61.28 -16.82 -23.45
C VAL A 40 -60.76 -18.25 -23.33
N PRO A 41 -59.78 -18.67 -24.14
CA PRO A 41 -59.19 -19.98 -23.96
C PRO A 41 -58.73 -20.00 -22.50
N ARG A 42 -59.40 -20.83 -21.69
CA ARG A 42 -58.92 -21.19 -20.37
C ARG A 42 -57.46 -21.55 -20.62
N ARG A 43 -56.55 -20.71 -20.13
CA ARG A 43 -55.14 -21.05 -20.02
C ARG A 43 -55.14 -22.38 -19.29
N THR A 44 -54.98 -23.46 -20.04
CA THR A 44 -54.55 -24.74 -19.51
C THR A 44 -53.20 -24.40 -18.92
N TYR A 45 -53.19 -24.15 -17.61
CA TYR A 45 -51.99 -24.38 -16.84
C TYR A 45 -51.68 -25.84 -17.10
N PHE A 46 -50.75 -26.09 -18.02
CA PHE A 46 -50.00 -27.32 -17.99
C PHE A 46 -49.43 -27.34 -16.57
N LEU A 47 -50.05 -28.16 -15.72
CA LEU A 47 -49.46 -28.60 -14.46
C LEU A 47 -48.23 -29.41 -14.88
N TYR A 48 -47.16 -28.71 -15.21
CA TYR A 48 -45.85 -29.32 -15.21
C TYR A 48 -45.68 -29.89 -13.80
N PRO A 49 -45.29 -31.17 -13.65
CA PRO A 49 -44.92 -31.66 -12.35
C PRO A 49 -43.92 -30.66 -11.78
N THR A 50 -44.19 -30.12 -10.59
CA THR A 50 -43.24 -29.27 -9.86
C THR A 50 -41.99 -30.12 -9.70
N GLN A 51 -41.04 -29.96 -10.62
CA GLN A 51 -39.85 -30.77 -10.66
C GLN A 51 -39.08 -30.35 -9.42
N THR A 52 -39.16 -31.14 -8.36
CA THR A 52 -38.50 -30.78 -7.12
C THR A 52 -37.01 -30.70 -7.40
N ARG A 53 -36.40 -29.63 -6.92
CA ARG A 53 -35.00 -29.36 -7.14
C ARG A 53 -34.17 -30.58 -6.70
N PRO A 54 -33.17 -31.05 -7.48
CA PRO A 54 -32.32 -32.13 -7.02
C PRO A 54 -31.71 -31.77 -5.64
N GLN A 55 -31.74 -32.71 -4.70
CA GLN A 55 -31.19 -32.57 -3.33
C GLN A 55 -29.66 -32.67 -3.33
N THR A 56 -29.01 -32.12 -4.35
CA THR A 56 -27.56 -32.00 -4.43
C THR A 56 -27.16 -30.55 -4.15
N LEU A 57 -25.92 -30.33 -3.73
CA LEU A 57 -25.34 -28.99 -3.56
C LEU A 57 -25.38 -28.21 -4.89
N SER A 58 -25.06 -28.87 -6.00
CA SER A 58 -25.19 -28.30 -7.34
C SER A 58 -26.65 -27.95 -7.68
N GLY A 59 -27.61 -28.77 -7.27
CA GLY A 59 -29.03 -28.44 -7.34
C GLY A 59 -29.37 -27.13 -6.64
N TRP A 60 -28.72 -26.86 -5.48
CA TRP A 60 -28.90 -25.64 -4.67
C TRP A 60 -28.41 -24.38 -5.36
N VAL A 61 -27.30 -24.50 -6.07
CA VAL A 61 -26.67 -23.37 -6.78
C VAL A 61 -27.37 -23.07 -8.11
N TRP A 62 -27.68 -24.08 -8.91
CA TRP A 62 -28.14 -23.89 -10.29
C TRP A 62 -29.65 -23.76 -10.47
N TYR A 63 -30.46 -24.22 -9.52
CA TYR A 63 -31.92 -24.27 -9.64
C TYR A 63 -32.63 -23.51 -8.50
N ARG A 64 -33.84 -23.00 -8.78
CA ARG A 64 -34.70 -22.36 -7.77
C ARG A 64 -35.37 -23.41 -6.87
N ARG A 65 -36.01 -22.98 -5.78
CA ARG A 65 -36.79 -23.87 -4.90
C ARG A 65 -37.90 -24.59 -5.68
N ASP A 66 -38.44 -23.92 -6.70
CA ASP A 66 -39.46 -24.44 -7.61
C ASP A 66 -38.89 -25.33 -8.74
N GLY A 67 -37.60 -25.67 -8.70
CA GLY A 67 -36.94 -26.54 -9.69
C GLY A 67 -36.59 -25.91 -11.03
N THR A 68 -37.02 -24.68 -11.28
CA THR A 68 -36.67 -23.96 -12.51
C THR A 68 -35.19 -23.56 -12.52
N PRO A 69 -34.47 -23.67 -13.65
CA PRO A 69 -33.07 -23.28 -13.73
C PRO A 69 -32.93 -21.77 -13.47
N ARG A 70 -31.93 -21.37 -12.68
CA ARG A 70 -31.60 -19.96 -12.47
C ARG A 70 -31.04 -19.36 -13.76
N SER A 71 -31.27 -18.06 -13.96
CA SER A 71 -30.81 -17.36 -15.17
C SER A 71 -29.28 -17.33 -15.23
N LYS A 72 -28.70 -18.03 -16.21
CA LYS A 72 -27.26 -18.08 -16.46
C LYS A 72 -26.66 -16.70 -16.77
N LEU A 73 -27.41 -15.85 -17.48
CA LEU A 73 -26.97 -14.48 -17.81
C LEU A 73 -26.82 -13.62 -16.55
N LYS A 74 -27.78 -13.68 -15.63
CA LYS A 74 -27.67 -12.97 -14.34
C LYS A 74 -26.49 -13.49 -13.54
N GLY A 75 -26.31 -14.82 -13.47
CA GLY A 75 -25.17 -15.44 -12.81
C GLY A 75 -23.83 -15.02 -13.41
N LEU A 76 -23.74 -14.92 -14.74
CA LEU A 76 -22.54 -14.45 -15.44
C LEU A 76 -22.25 -12.98 -15.11
N VAL A 77 -23.25 -12.10 -15.14
CA VAL A 77 -23.09 -10.68 -14.80
C VAL A 77 -22.65 -10.51 -13.34
N PHE A 78 -23.30 -11.19 -12.39
CA PHE A 78 -22.90 -11.12 -10.98
C PHE A 78 -21.53 -11.75 -10.73
N GLY A 79 -21.23 -12.87 -11.39
CA GLY A 79 -19.94 -13.54 -11.31
C GLY A 79 -18.81 -12.69 -11.89
N SER A 80 -19.03 -12.04 -13.04
CA SER A 80 -18.05 -11.13 -13.64
C SER A 80 -17.84 -9.88 -12.80
N LEU A 81 -18.90 -9.36 -12.16
CA LEU A 81 -18.77 -8.24 -11.22
C LEU A 81 -17.98 -8.64 -9.98
N LEU A 82 -18.21 -9.84 -9.44
CA LEU A 82 -17.50 -10.32 -8.27
C LEU A 82 -16.02 -10.59 -8.59
N LEU A 83 -15.74 -11.31 -9.68
CA LEU A 83 -14.36 -11.58 -10.12
C LEU A 83 -13.63 -10.29 -10.52
N GLY A 84 -14.30 -9.38 -11.22
CA GLY A 84 -13.75 -8.07 -11.56
C GLY A 84 -13.46 -7.23 -10.32
N GLY A 85 -14.36 -7.27 -9.33
CA GLY A 85 -14.15 -6.64 -8.03
C GLY A 85 -12.95 -7.22 -7.28
N LEU A 86 -12.84 -8.55 -7.19
CA LEU A 86 -11.70 -9.22 -6.56
C LEU A 86 -10.38 -8.87 -7.26
N TYR A 87 -10.36 -8.90 -8.60
CA TYR A 87 -9.20 -8.52 -9.38
C TYR A 87 -8.82 -7.05 -9.18
N ALA A 88 -9.81 -6.15 -9.15
CA ALA A 88 -9.58 -4.75 -8.87
C ALA A 88 -8.95 -4.56 -7.48
N THR A 89 -9.51 -5.17 -6.43
CA THR A 89 -8.96 -5.12 -5.08
C THR A 89 -7.54 -5.67 -5.02
N TRP A 90 -7.28 -6.81 -5.67
CA TRP A 90 -5.94 -7.39 -5.76
C TRP A 90 -4.95 -6.42 -6.42
N SER A 91 -5.32 -5.84 -7.56
CA SER A 91 -4.48 -4.87 -8.26
C SER A 91 -4.22 -3.60 -7.44
N THR A 92 -5.21 -3.14 -6.68
CA THR A 92 -5.03 -1.98 -5.80
C THR A 92 -4.08 -2.28 -4.66
N LEU A 93 -4.06 -3.51 -4.12
CA LEU A 93 -3.10 -3.88 -3.08
C LEU A 93 -1.66 -3.81 -3.60
N LEU A 94 -1.41 -4.31 -4.81
CA LEU A 94 -0.08 -4.21 -5.44
C LEU A 94 0.35 -2.77 -5.67
N VAL A 95 -0.57 -1.90 -6.08
CA VAL A 95 -0.28 -0.47 -6.27
C VAL A 95 -0.02 0.23 -4.94
N VAL A 96 -0.79 -0.11 -3.90
CA VAL A 96 -0.58 0.45 -2.55
C VAL A 96 0.79 0.06 -2.02
N GLU A 97 1.19 -1.20 -2.15
CA GLU A 97 2.52 -1.66 -1.72
C GLU A 97 3.65 -0.92 -2.45
N ALA A 98 3.52 -0.73 -3.77
CA ALA A 98 4.50 0.05 -4.54
C ALA A 98 4.55 1.52 -4.11
N LEU A 99 3.39 2.14 -3.85
CA LEU A 99 3.31 3.52 -3.37
C LEU A 99 3.87 3.68 -1.95
N ASP A 100 3.62 2.72 -1.06
CA ASP A 100 4.16 2.72 0.30
C ASP A 100 5.69 2.63 0.27
N TYR A 101 6.26 1.80 -0.60
CA TYR A 101 7.70 1.71 -0.81
C TYR A 101 8.30 3.01 -1.37
N GLU A 102 7.70 3.61 -2.40
CA GLU A 102 8.16 4.90 -2.93
C GLU A 102 8.03 6.02 -1.89
N HIS A 103 6.93 6.04 -1.14
CA HIS A 103 6.71 7.01 -0.07
C HIS A 103 7.76 6.87 1.03
N TYR A 104 8.09 5.64 1.42
CA TYR A 104 9.17 5.34 2.36
C TYR A 104 10.49 5.94 1.87
N LEU A 105 10.90 5.65 0.63
CA LEU A 105 12.16 6.15 0.06
C LEU A 105 12.21 7.68 0.02
N LEU A 106 11.13 8.33 -0.40
CA LEU A 106 11.07 9.79 -0.47
C LEU A 106 11.08 10.43 0.92
N SER A 107 10.37 9.85 1.89
CA SER A 107 10.40 10.34 3.28
C SER A 107 11.81 10.23 3.88
N THR A 108 12.53 9.15 3.57
CA THR A 108 13.93 8.94 3.94
C THR A 108 14.81 10.04 3.37
N LEU A 109 14.70 10.28 2.06
CA LEU A 109 15.51 11.27 1.37
C LEU A 109 15.29 12.67 1.92
N VAL A 110 14.04 13.05 2.22
CA VAL A 110 13.73 14.35 2.84
C VAL A 110 14.35 14.46 4.23
N TYR A 111 14.31 13.37 5.01
CA TYR A 111 14.96 13.35 6.32
C TYR A 111 16.48 13.53 6.21
N ILE A 112 17.13 12.75 5.34
CA ILE A 112 18.58 12.87 5.09
C ILE A 112 18.94 14.29 4.63
N GLN A 113 18.19 14.87 3.70
CA GLN A 113 18.40 16.25 3.23
C GLN A 113 18.24 17.29 4.34
N ARG A 114 17.32 17.06 5.28
CA ARG A 114 17.12 17.95 6.42
C ARG A 114 18.34 17.94 7.34
N VAL A 115 18.91 16.77 7.61
CA VAL A 115 20.12 16.63 8.43
C VAL A 115 21.35 17.15 7.67
N ASP A 116 21.45 16.84 6.37
CA ASP A 116 22.54 17.32 5.49
C ASP A 116 22.58 18.84 5.33
N TYR A 117 21.47 19.55 5.56
CA TYR A 117 21.47 21.01 5.59
C TYR A 117 22.47 21.59 6.61
N GLU A 118 22.72 20.88 7.71
CA GLU A 118 23.65 21.27 8.77
C GLU A 118 25.09 20.77 8.53
N PHE A 119 25.37 20.11 7.40
CA PHE A 119 26.69 19.54 7.09
C PHE A 119 27.82 20.58 7.19
N ASN A 120 27.62 21.79 6.66
CA ASN A 120 28.63 22.85 6.68
C ASN A 120 28.96 23.38 8.09
N SER A 121 28.10 23.14 9.07
CA SER A 121 28.33 23.52 10.47
C SER A 121 29.03 22.44 11.29
N VAL A 122 29.14 21.20 10.78
CA VAL A 122 29.76 20.08 11.50
C VAL A 122 31.24 19.96 11.14
N SER A 123 32.09 19.91 12.16
CA SER A 123 33.53 19.70 11.98
C SER A 123 33.86 18.22 11.79
N LEU A 124 34.04 17.78 10.53
CA LEU A 124 34.46 16.40 10.23
C LEU A 124 35.86 16.04 10.77
N SER A 125 36.60 16.99 11.36
CA SER A 125 37.88 16.75 12.02
C SER A 125 37.75 16.16 13.43
N ASP A 126 36.60 16.32 14.08
CA ASP A 126 36.37 15.81 15.43
C ASP A 126 35.45 14.57 15.42
N VAL A 127 35.95 13.47 15.99
CA VAL A 127 35.31 12.15 15.95
C VAL A 127 33.96 12.18 16.66
N ASN A 128 33.86 12.84 17.81
CA ASN A 128 32.62 12.89 18.58
C ASN A 128 31.54 13.68 17.84
N SER A 129 31.88 14.84 17.29
CA SER A 129 30.95 15.62 16.48
C SER A 129 30.50 14.88 15.21
N THR A 130 31.41 14.13 14.59
CA THR A 130 31.11 13.33 13.38
C THR A 130 30.22 12.13 13.72
N LEU A 131 30.44 11.48 14.87
CA LEU A 131 29.60 10.39 15.39
C LEU A 131 28.17 10.86 15.64
N THR A 132 27.98 11.99 16.34
CA THR A 132 26.64 12.54 16.60
C THR A 132 25.92 12.91 15.30
N TYR A 133 26.62 13.53 14.36
CA TYR A 133 26.05 13.86 13.05
C TYR A 133 25.64 12.60 12.27
N PHE A 134 26.45 11.55 12.30
CA PHE A 134 26.14 10.30 11.62
C PHE A 134 25.02 9.51 12.31
N GLU A 135 24.95 9.53 13.65
CA GLU A 135 23.80 9.01 14.40
C GLU A 135 22.52 9.72 13.96
N GLU A 136 22.55 11.04 13.78
CA GLU A 136 21.39 11.80 13.29
C GLU A 136 21.04 11.43 11.84
N LEU A 137 22.01 11.23 10.94
CA LEU A 137 21.76 10.77 9.56
C LEU A 137 21.09 9.40 9.52
N VAL A 138 21.54 8.48 10.37
CA VAL A 138 21.05 7.11 10.49
C VAL A 138 19.77 7.04 11.36
N GLY A 139 19.42 8.12 12.06
CA GLY A 139 18.23 8.21 12.91
C GLY A 139 16.92 7.90 12.20
N TYR A 140 16.88 8.02 10.86
CA TYR A 140 15.74 7.60 10.06
C TYR A 140 15.38 6.11 10.20
N PHE A 141 16.37 5.24 10.41
CA PHE A 141 16.12 3.80 10.57
C PHE A 141 15.29 3.48 11.82
N VAL A 142 15.18 4.43 12.75
CA VAL A 142 14.32 4.30 13.93
C VAL A 142 12.87 4.62 13.54
N GLN A 143 12.09 3.55 13.34
CA GLN A 143 10.66 3.65 13.08
C GLN A 143 9.85 3.20 14.31
N PRO A 144 8.69 3.83 14.59
CA PRO A 144 7.89 3.51 15.78
C PRO A 144 7.41 2.06 15.82
N ASP A 145 7.22 1.42 14.67
CA ASP A 145 6.82 0.01 14.54
C ASP A 145 7.97 -0.86 13.96
N GLY A 146 9.20 -0.33 13.91
CA GLY A 146 10.35 -1.01 13.32
C GLY A 146 11.09 -1.93 14.30
N ASP A 147 11.87 -2.86 13.74
CA ASP A 147 12.73 -3.76 14.53
C ASP A 147 13.87 -3.02 15.26
N VAL A 148 14.23 -1.81 14.80
CA VAL A 148 15.30 -0.98 15.37
C VAL A 148 14.69 0.12 16.24
N SER A 149 14.85 0.00 17.55
CA SER A 149 14.45 1.03 18.50
C SER A 149 15.50 2.13 18.63
N SER A 150 15.09 3.32 19.08
CA SER A 150 16.01 4.43 19.40
C SER A 150 17.03 4.03 20.46
N GLU A 151 16.63 3.17 21.41
CA GLU A 151 17.51 2.64 22.46
C GLU A 151 18.59 1.73 21.88
N MET A 152 18.23 0.85 20.92
CA MET A 152 19.19 -0.02 20.24
C MET A 152 20.22 0.77 19.44
N LEU A 153 19.76 1.78 18.69
CA LEU A 153 20.67 2.64 17.93
C LEU A 153 21.63 3.40 18.84
N ARG A 154 21.13 3.98 19.93
CA ARG A 154 21.97 4.67 20.93
C ARG A 154 22.98 3.73 21.61
N ALA A 155 22.57 2.50 21.94
CA ALA A 155 23.48 1.51 22.51
C ALA A 155 24.61 1.16 21.54
N PHE A 156 24.31 0.99 20.26
CA PHE A 156 25.32 0.75 19.23
C PHE A 156 26.32 1.92 19.11
N PHE A 157 25.84 3.17 19.09
CA PHE A 157 26.74 4.33 19.05
C PHE A 157 27.54 4.51 20.35
N ALA A 158 27.01 4.09 21.49
CA ALA A 158 27.76 4.03 22.75
C ALA A 158 28.89 2.98 22.68
N ASP A 159 28.63 1.81 22.12
CA ASP A 159 29.65 0.78 21.88
C ASP A 159 30.75 1.27 20.93
N LEU A 160 30.38 1.98 19.85
CA LEU A 160 31.34 2.62 18.95
C LEU A 160 32.18 3.69 19.67
N ALA A 161 31.57 4.49 20.54
CA ALA A 161 32.29 5.50 21.31
C ALA A 161 33.30 4.85 22.29
N MET A 162 32.94 3.74 22.92
CA MET A 162 33.87 2.95 23.73
C MET A 162 35.00 2.37 22.89
N LEU A 163 34.69 1.83 21.71
CA LEU A 163 35.70 1.27 20.82
C LEU A 163 36.68 2.34 20.30
N ALA A 164 36.18 3.57 20.12
CA ALA A 164 36.96 4.73 19.72
C ALA A 164 37.91 5.26 20.82
N GLU A 165 37.95 4.68 22.03
CA GLU A 165 39.01 4.96 23.00
C GLU A 165 40.38 4.46 22.52
N SER A 166 40.40 3.38 21.72
CA SER A 166 41.62 2.90 21.07
C SER A 166 41.96 3.78 19.87
N PRO A 167 43.19 4.31 19.75
CA PRO A 167 43.55 5.24 18.69
C PRO A 167 43.44 4.63 17.28
N GLU A 168 43.74 3.34 17.14
CA GLU A 168 43.64 2.62 15.87
C GLU A 168 42.17 2.41 15.45
N GLN A 169 41.31 2.02 16.40
CA GLN A 169 39.88 1.83 16.13
C GLN A 169 39.18 3.16 15.88
N ARG A 170 39.56 4.20 16.63
CA ARG A 170 39.08 5.57 16.44
C ARG A 170 39.31 6.06 15.02
N GLU A 171 40.50 5.85 14.46
CA GLU A 171 40.81 6.25 13.09
C GLU A 171 39.97 5.48 12.06
N ARG A 172 39.76 4.18 12.27
CA ARG A 172 38.90 3.36 11.40
C ARG A 172 37.44 3.79 11.45
N ILE A 173 36.88 3.95 12.65
CA ILE A 173 35.50 4.39 12.88
C ILE A 173 35.31 5.77 12.26
N HIS A 174 36.21 6.71 12.56
CA HIS A 174 36.16 8.06 12.01
C HIS A 174 36.24 8.04 10.49
N GLY A 175 37.15 7.27 9.90
CA GLY A 175 37.27 7.13 8.45
C GLY A 175 36.00 6.59 7.77
N ILE A 176 35.36 5.57 8.34
CA ILE A 176 34.10 5.00 7.82
C ILE A 176 32.98 6.03 7.91
N ILE A 177 32.83 6.68 9.07
CA ILE A 177 31.77 7.66 9.30
C ILE A 177 31.95 8.86 8.40
N THR A 178 33.16 9.41 8.31
CA THR A 178 33.46 10.55 7.44
C THR A 178 33.20 10.19 5.98
N ALA A 179 33.62 9.01 5.51
CA ALA A 179 33.36 8.58 4.14
C ALA A 179 31.87 8.37 3.84
N GLY A 180 31.10 7.83 4.79
CA GLY A 180 29.65 7.69 4.66
C GLY A 180 28.94 9.05 4.64
N ALA A 181 29.27 9.93 5.58
CA ALA A 181 28.70 11.28 5.69
C ALA A 181 29.02 12.15 4.48
N SER A 182 30.30 12.23 4.08
CA SER A 182 30.70 13.01 2.90
C SER A 182 30.18 12.38 1.61
N GLY A 183 30.15 11.06 1.51
CA GLY A 183 29.60 10.34 0.36
C GLY A 183 28.13 10.67 0.12
N VAL A 184 27.32 10.75 1.17
CA VAL A 184 25.92 11.18 1.08
C VAL A 184 25.82 12.65 0.67
N HIS A 185 26.59 13.53 1.29
CA HIS A 185 26.60 14.96 0.95
C HIS A 185 26.96 15.20 -0.52
N ASP A 186 28.06 14.61 -0.98
CA ASP A 186 28.54 14.71 -2.36
C ASP A 186 27.51 14.13 -3.35
N LEU A 187 26.84 13.03 -2.98
CA LEU A 187 25.78 12.42 -3.77
C LEU A 187 24.58 13.35 -3.92
N LEU A 188 24.13 13.98 -2.83
CA LEU A 188 23.01 14.93 -2.84
C LEU A 188 23.33 16.16 -3.70
N LEU A 189 24.56 16.66 -3.64
CA LEU A 189 25.02 17.76 -4.49
C LEU A 189 25.10 17.36 -5.97
N ALA A 190 25.72 16.21 -6.27
CA ALA A 190 25.92 15.73 -7.63
C ALA A 190 24.62 15.38 -8.35
N ARG A 191 23.60 14.92 -7.61
CA ARG A 191 22.31 14.48 -8.17
C ARG A 191 21.18 15.50 -8.05
N LYS A 192 21.52 16.78 -7.89
CA LYS A 192 20.53 17.85 -7.87
C LYS A 192 19.72 17.89 -9.18
N GLY A 193 18.42 17.56 -9.09
CA GLY A 193 17.52 17.50 -10.25
C GLY A 193 17.39 16.13 -10.92
N ALA A 194 18.09 15.10 -10.42
CA ALA A 194 17.87 13.72 -10.82
C ALA A 194 16.54 13.17 -10.26
N HIS A 195 16.15 11.96 -10.69
CA HIS A 195 15.00 11.27 -10.12
C HIS A 195 15.19 11.06 -8.61
N ALA A 196 14.19 11.49 -7.84
CA ALA A 196 14.25 11.50 -6.37
C ALA A 196 14.32 10.09 -5.79
N VAL A 197 13.56 9.13 -6.35
CA VAL A 197 13.57 7.73 -5.91
C VAL A 197 14.95 7.10 -6.09
N ASP A 198 15.58 7.27 -7.26
CA ASP A 198 16.93 6.74 -7.51
C ASP A 198 17.98 7.36 -6.58
N THR A 199 17.85 8.65 -6.31
CA THR A 199 18.73 9.37 -5.37
C THR A 199 18.53 8.87 -3.95
N ALA A 200 17.29 8.59 -3.54
CA ALA A 200 16.96 8.03 -2.24
C ALA A 200 17.59 6.65 -2.04
N VAL A 201 17.44 5.75 -3.03
CA VAL A 201 18.01 4.40 -2.97
C VAL A 201 19.52 4.45 -2.77
N LEU A 202 20.22 5.29 -3.54
CA LEU A 202 21.67 5.38 -3.44
C LEU A 202 22.14 6.06 -2.14
N ALA A 203 21.42 7.06 -1.64
CA ALA A 203 21.74 7.68 -0.35
C ALA A 203 21.59 6.67 0.79
N ILE A 204 20.50 5.89 0.78
CA ILE A 204 20.28 4.81 1.74
C ILE A 204 21.38 3.76 1.61
N ASP A 205 21.69 3.28 0.40
CA ASP A 205 22.73 2.26 0.17
C ASP A 205 24.12 2.72 0.66
N THR A 206 24.43 4.01 0.53
CA THR A 206 25.67 4.61 1.03
C THR A 206 25.73 4.57 2.57
N LEU A 207 24.66 4.98 3.24
CA LEU A 207 24.56 4.91 4.71
C LEU A 207 24.55 3.46 5.20
N ASP A 208 23.83 2.60 4.50
CA ASP A 208 23.64 1.19 4.83
C ASP A 208 24.95 0.41 4.72
N SER A 209 25.79 0.74 3.73
CA SER A 209 27.15 0.23 3.55
C SER A 209 28.09 0.69 4.66
N ALA A 210 28.05 1.98 5.03
CA ALA A 210 28.85 2.50 6.14
C ALA A 210 28.45 1.83 7.48
N MET A 211 27.15 1.63 7.71
CA MET A 211 26.65 0.92 8.89
C MET A 211 27.12 -0.54 8.94
N LEU A 212 27.18 -1.27 7.81
CA LEU A 212 27.74 -2.64 7.80
C LEU A 212 29.19 -2.68 8.23
N LEU A 213 29.98 -1.72 7.75
CA LEU A 213 31.40 -1.66 8.10
C LEU A 213 31.58 -1.36 9.59
N LEU A 214 30.75 -0.47 10.16
CA LEU A 214 30.76 -0.19 11.59
C LEU A 214 30.32 -1.41 12.43
N ILE A 215 29.28 -2.13 11.99
CA ILE A 215 28.83 -3.37 12.65
C ILE A 215 29.95 -4.39 12.66
N ALA A 216 30.61 -4.62 11.53
CA ALA A 216 31.73 -5.56 11.43
C ALA A 216 32.88 -5.20 12.37
N LEU A 217 33.17 -3.91 12.57
CA LEU A 217 34.18 -3.48 13.54
C LEU A 217 33.80 -3.80 14.99
N VAL A 218 32.52 -3.64 15.34
CA VAL A 218 32.03 -3.96 16.70
C VAL A 218 32.00 -5.48 16.92
N ASP A 219 31.68 -6.28 15.89
CA ASP A 219 31.77 -7.74 15.93
C ASP A 219 33.20 -8.23 16.12
N GLU A 220 34.15 -7.69 15.35
CA GLU A 220 35.56 -8.03 15.45
C GLU A 220 36.12 -7.71 16.83
N ALA A 221 35.59 -6.68 17.49
CA ALA A 221 35.95 -6.30 18.85
C ALA A 221 35.31 -7.19 19.94
N GLY A 222 34.40 -8.11 19.58
CA GLY A 222 33.78 -9.04 20.51
C GLY A 222 32.72 -8.42 21.43
N SER A 223 32.09 -7.31 21.04
CA SER A 223 30.96 -6.76 21.82
C SER A 223 29.71 -7.62 21.60
N ASP A 224 29.22 -8.25 22.66
CA ASP A 224 28.06 -9.18 22.70
C ASP A 224 26.72 -8.54 22.25
N GLY A 225 26.70 -7.24 21.92
CA GLY A 225 25.50 -6.47 21.53
C GLY A 225 25.14 -6.52 20.03
N THR A 226 26.05 -6.94 19.15
CA THR A 226 25.87 -6.92 17.69
C THR A 226 25.07 -8.08 17.12
N ASP A 227 24.94 -9.18 17.85
CA ASP A 227 24.26 -10.41 17.39
C ASP A 227 22.77 -10.14 17.07
N GLN A 228 22.15 -9.12 17.66
CA GLN A 228 20.76 -8.74 17.38
C GLN A 228 20.61 -7.91 16.09
N MET A 229 21.50 -6.94 15.84
CA MET A 229 21.41 -6.07 14.67
C MET A 229 21.74 -6.85 13.38
N ILE A 230 22.69 -7.79 13.46
CA ILE A 230 23.02 -8.71 12.36
C ILE A 230 21.90 -9.71 12.13
N ARG A 231 21.26 -10.23 13.19
CA ARG A 231 20.07 -11.07 13.05
C ARG A 231 18.92 -10.32 12.39
N ILE A 232 18.66 -9.07 12.74
CA ILE A 232 17.59 -8.27 12.11
C ILE A 232 17.90 -8.08 10.62
N ARG A 233 19.15 -7.80 10.26
CA ARG A 233 19.56 -7.60 8.86
C ARG A 233 19.62 -8.88 8.04
N LEU A 234 20.11 -9.99 8.59
CA LEU A 234 20.08 -11.30 7.95
C LEU A 234 18.66 -11.85 7.82
N LYS A 235 17.81 -11.66 8.82
CA LYS A 235 16.40 -12.10 8.77
C LYS A 235 15.61 -11.31 7.71
N ASN A 236 15.95 -10.05 7.48
CA ASN A 236 15.33 -9.21 6.47
C ASN A 236 15.95 -9.34 5.07
N GLN A 237 17.22 -9.79 4.94
CA GLN A 237 17.82 -10.13 3.64
C GLN A 237 17.54 -11.57 3.17
N VAL A 238 17.23 -12.51 4.08
CA VAL A 238 17.04 -13.94 3.73
C VAL A 238 15.59 -14.32 3.43
N ASN A 239 14.59 -13.42 3.49
CA ASN A 239 13.24 -13.83 3.09
C ASN A 239 12.40 -12.79 2.36
N PRO A 240 12.37 -12.88 1.01
CA PRO A 240 11.11 -12.73 0.28
C PRO A 240 10.84 -13.87 -0.72
N LYS A 241 11.55 -15.01 -0.67
CA LYS A 241 11.38 -16.09 -1.66
C LYS A 241 11.03 -17.50 -1.16
N ASP A 242 11.09 -17.79 0.14
CA ASP A 242 10.85 -19.17 0.62
C ASP A 242 9.50 -19.38 1.33
N SER A 243 8.65 -18.37 1.46
CA SER A 243 7.29 -18.52 2.03
C SER A 243 6.20 -18.84 1.00
N SER A 244 6.51 -18.89 -0.30
CA SER A 244 5.53 -19.23 -1.35
C SER A 244 5.64 -20.66 -1.89
N ILE A 245 6.58 -21.46 -1.36
CA ILE A 245 6.72 -22.87 -1.70
C ILE A 245 6.77 -23.67 -0.40
N LEU A 246 5.63 -23.75 0.30
CA LEU A 246 5.17 -24.86 1.17
C LEU A 246 4.07 -24.33 2.11
N GLY A 247 2.81 -24.48 1.69
CA GLY A 247 1.63 -24.17 2.48
C GLY A 247 0.39 -23.97 1.62
#